data_AF-A0A9D4IKR9-F1
#
_entry.id   AF-A0A9D4IKR9-F1
#
_cell.length_a   1.000
_cell.length_b   1.000
_cell.length_c   1.000
_cell.angle_alpha   90.00
_cell.angle_beta   90.00
_cell.angle_gamma   90.00
#
_symmetry.space_group_name_H-M   'P 1'
#
loop_
_entity.id
_entity.type
_entity.pdbx_description
1 polymer ?
#
loop_
_entity_poly.entity_id
_entity_poly.type
_entity_poly.pdbx_seq_one_letter_code
_entity_poly.pdbx_strand_id
1 'polypeptide(L)'
;MSSTRLENTTQQEAKDEKSKTVNKDPKAGDKRNREIGSLNIDITHRIGPFESKKNRPIIVKMISRMRKTAIMRNAKTLRKQKDPIYVNDHLTKLNAHIFACVRKKQTDIVTSTWTRDGNIFYRDVNEMDHKVSQDQFQYWLELPWPST
;
A
#
# COMPACT_ATOMS: atom_id res chain seq x y z
N MET A 1 80.18 8.69 -0.69
CA MET A 1 78.84 8.84 -0.07
C MET A 1 77.87 8.05 -0.93
N SER A 2 77.75 6.73 -0.72
CA SER A 2 76.77 6.09 0.18
C SER A 2 75.37 6.66 0.05
N SER A 3 74.44 5.88 -0.53
CA SER A 3 73.32 5.33 0.24
C SER A 3 72.48 4.37 -0.62
N THR A 4 72.59 3.09 -0.29
CA THR A 4 71.57 2.03 -0.43
C THR A 4 70.31 2.43 0.34
N ARG A 5 69.08 2.28 -0.21
CA ARG A 5 67.92 1.95 0.65
C ARG A 5 66.58 1.56 -0.03
N LEU A 6 66.17 0.32 0.30
CA LEU A 6 64.84 -0.17 0.72
C LEU A 6 63.66 -0.37 -0.26
N GLU A 7 63.32 -1.65 -0.38
CA GLU A 7 61.97 -2.23 -0.35
C GLU A 7 61.02 -1.53 0.65
N ASN A 8 59.74 -1.35 0.29
CA ASN A 8 58.63 -1.86 1.09
C ASN A 8 57.23 -1.59 0.49
N THR A 9 56.50 -2.68 0.30
CA THR A 9 55.15 -2.90 0.85
C THR A 9 54.07 -1.85 0.59
N THR A 10 53.17 -2.17 -0.35
CA THR A 10 51.74 -1.97 -0.11
C THR A 10 51.00 -3.21 -0.58
N GLN A 11 51.08 -4.26 0.24
CA GLN A 11 49.96 -5.17 0.40
C GLN A 11 48.93 -4.47 1.28
N GLN A 12 47.92 -3.81 0.71
CA GLN A 12 46.63 -3.64 1.37
C GLN A 12 45.67 -2.95 0.40
N GLU A 13 44.79 -3.74 -0.22
CA GLU A 13 43.44 -3.38 -0.69
C GLU A 13 42.93 -4.61 -1.46
N ALA A 14 42.39 -5.58 -0.72
CA ALA A 14 40.94 -5.76 -0.58
C ALA A 14 40.33 -6.24 -1.92
N LYS A 15 40.30 -7.56 -2.13
CA LYS A 15 39.04 -8.32 -2.06
C LYS A 15 37.88 -7.64 -2.80
N ASP A 16 37.97 -7.57 -4.13
CA ASP A 16 36.82 -7.15 -4.95
C ASP A 16 36.79 -7.87 -6.31
N GLU A 17 37.02 -9.18 -6.33
CA GLU A 17 36.52 -10.02 -7.42
C GLU A 17 35.18 -10.63 -7.00
N LYS A 18 34.14 -9.84 -7.28
CA LYS A 18 32.73 -10.19 -7.18
C LYS A 18 32.42 -11.47 -7.94
N SER A 19 32.31 -12.54 -7.15
CA SER A 19 31.36 -13.65 -7.28
C SER A 19 30.27 -13.48 -8.35
N LYS A 20 30.41 -14.31 -9.39
CA LYS A 20 29.36 -15.08 -10.10
C LYS A 20 27.93 -14.80 -9.63
N THR A 21 27.17 -14.06 -10.44
CA THR A 21 25.70 -14.03 -10.38
C THR A 21 25.13 -15.35 -10.88
N VAL A 22 24.87 -16.26 -9.94
CA VAL A 22 24.02 -17.42 -10.16
C VAL A 22 22.57 -16.94 -10.03
N ASN A 23 21.89 -16.79 -11.16
CA ASN A 23 20.43 -16.71 -11.20
C ASN A 23 19.86 -18.06 -10.73
N LYS A 24 19.58 -18.17 -9.43
CA LYS A 24 18.70 -19.19 -8.88
C LYS A 24 17.32 -18.59 -8.80
N ASP A 25 16.38 -19.16 -9.55
CA ASP A 25 14.96 -18.89 -9.42
C ASP A 25 14.56 -18.96 -7.92
N PRO A 26 13.85 -17.96 -7.38
CA PRO A 26 13.48 -17.99 -5.99
C PRO A 26 12.41 -19.06 -5.77
N LYS A 27 12.86 -20.20 -5.22
CA LYS A 27 12.00 -21.22 -4.61
C LYS A 27 11.04 -20.58 -3.61
N ALA A 28 9.83 -21.14 -3.57
CA ALA A 28 8.70 -20.77 -2.72
C ALA A 28 9.11 -20.40 -1.27
N GLY A 29 9.37 -19.10 -1.06
CA GLY A 29 9.70 -18.51 0.24
C GLY A 29 8.47 -17.92 0.92
N ASP A 30 8.47 -18.01 2.25
CA ASP A 30 7.48 -17.53 3.21
C ASP A 30 6.63 -16.34 2.72
N LYS A 31 5.29 -16.54 2.66
CA LYS A 31 4.31 -15.56 2.16
C LYS A 31 4.31 -14.23 2.96
N ARG A 32 5.02 -14.17 4.08
CA ARG A 32 5.00 -13.07 5.05
C ARG A 32 6.08 -12.00 4.81
N ASN A 33 7.07 -12.24 3.94
CA ASN A 33 8.15 -11.28 3.71
C ASN A 33 8.42 -11.07 2.22
N ARG A 34 7.50 -10.41 1.51
CA ARG A 34 7.85 -9.80 0.21
C ARG A 34 8.40 -8.41 0.49
N GLU A 35 9.71 -8.30 0.54
CA GLU A 35 10.41 -7.01 0.64
C GLU A 35 9.88 -6.06 -0.44
N ILE A 36 9.32 -4.93 -0.02
CA ILE A 36 8.96 -3.84 -0.93
C ILE A 36 10.27 -3.14 -1.28
N GLY A 37 11.04 -3.71 -2.21
CA GLY A 37 12.20 -3.02 -2.77
C GLY A 37 11.75 -1.71 -3.45
N SER A 38 12.61 -0.69 -3.41
CA SER A 38 12.39 0.62 -4.06
C SER A 38 11.99 0.50 -5.54
N LEU A 39 12.43 -0.58 -6.20
CA LEU A 39 12.08 -1.01 -7.56
C LEU A 39 10.57 -1.24 -7.81
N ASN A 40 9.71 -1.09 -6.81
CA ASN A 40 8.27 -1.35 -6.92
C ASN A 40 7.38 -0.13 -6.79
N ILE A 41 7.97 1.00 -6.40
CA ILE A 41 7.30 2.27 -6.24
C ILE A 41 7.66 3.10 -7.45
N ASP A 42 6.63 3.60 -8.13
CA ASP A 42 6.79 4.53 -9.26
C ASP A 42 6.98 5.94 -8.71
N ILE A 43 6.01 6.41 -7.92
CA ILE A 43 5.98 7.77 -7.38
C ILE A 43 5.54 7.71 -5.92
N THR A 44 6.17 8.53 -5.08
CA THR A 44 5.74 8.74 -3.69
C THR A 44 5.85 10.22 -3.32
N HIS A 45 4.81 10.78 -2.71
CA HIS A 45 4.83 12.14 -2.20
C HIS A 45 3.85 12.33 -1.05
N ARG A 46 4.11 13.36 -0.22
CA ARG A 46 3.20 13.76 0.86
C ARG A 46 2.09 14.64 0.33
N ILE A 47 0.87 14.47 0.83
CA ILE A 47 -0.26 15.36 0.52
C ILE A 47 -0.38 16.42 1.62
N GLY A 48 -0.67 17.65 1.21
CA GLY A 48 -1.08 18.74 2.10
C GLY A 48 0.07 19.56 2.69
N PRO A 49 -0.27 20.71 3.31
CA PRO A 49 0.70 21.61 3.92
C PRO A 49 1.40 20.94 5.11
N PHE A 50 2.64 21.38 5.38
CA PHE A 50 3.38 20.90 6.54
C PHE A 50 2.77 21.45 7.84
N GLU A 51 2.59 20.56 8.82
CA GLU A 51 2.09 20.89 10.16
C GLU A 51 3.04 20.24 11.19
N SER A 52 3.64 21.03 12.09
CA SER A 52 4.70 20.61 13.01
C SER A 52 4.35 19.41 13.92
N LYS A 53 3.06 19.20 14.21
CA LYS A 53 2.57 18.17 15.16
C LYS A 53 1.75 17.06 14.48
N LYS A 54 1.71 17.02 13.14
CA LYS A 54 0.85 16.09 12.41
C LYS A 54 1.61 15.40 11.28
N ASN A 55 1.55 14.07 11.29
CA ASN A 55 2.08 13.28 10.19
C ASN A 55 1.22 13.46 8.95
N ARG A 56 1.82 13.94 7.85
CA ARG A 56 1.15 14.06 6.56
C ARG A 56 0.96 12.70 5.92
N PRO A 57 -0.22 12.42 5.32
CA PRO A 57 -0.42 11.22 4.54
C PRO A 57 0.50 11.20 3.32
N ILE A 58 0.87 10.00 2.89
CA ILE A 58 1.74 9.74 1.74
C ILE A 58 0.89 9.04 0.68
N ILE A 59 0.88 9.57 -0.55
CA ILE A 59 0.38 8.85 -1.73
C ILE A 59 1.55 8.06 -2.30
N VAL A 60 1.29 6.79 -2.57
CA VAL A 60 2.24 5.91 -3.26
C VAL A 60 1.58 5.35 -4.50
N LYS A 61 2.18 5.60 -5.66
CA LYS A 61 1.87 4.93 -6.92
C LYS A 61 2.79 3.72 -7.04
N MET A 62 2.19 2.53 -7.09
CA MET A 62 2.92 1.27 -7.28
C MET A 62 3.09 0.98 -8.77
N ILE A 63 4.21 0.40 -9.16
CA ILE A 63 4.44 -0.07 -10.55
C ILE A 63 3.52 -1.28 -10.85
N SER A 64 3.40 -2.19 -9.90
CA SER A 64 2.61 -3.42 -10.06
C SER A 64 1.30 -3.39 -9.27
N ARG A 65 0.17 -3.57 -9.99
CA ARG A 65 -1.16 -3.72 -9.37
C ARG A 65 -1.23 -4.95 -8.45
N MET A 66 -0.62 -6.07 -8.85
CA MET A 66 -0.57 -7.28 -8.00
C MET A 66 0.13 -7.03 -6.67
N ARG A 67 1.23 -6.27 -6.69
CA ARG A 67 1.94 -5.88 -5.46
C ARG A 67 1.09 -4.95 -4.60
N LYS A 68 0.42 -3.96 -5.20
CA LYS A 68 -0.55 -3.12 -4.49
C LYS A 68 -1.62 -3.97 -3.78
N THR A 69 -2.23 -4.93 -4.48
CA THR A 69 -3.24 -5.82 -3.86
C THR A 69 -2.65 -6.64 -2.71
N ALA A 70 -1.43 -7.14 -2.83
CA ALA A 70 -0.76 -7.88 -1.75
C ALA A 70 -0.53 -7.00 -0.51
N ILE A 71 -0.07 -5.76 -0.71
CA ILE A 71 0.10 -4.77 0.38
C ILE A 71 -1.25 -4.49 1.05
N MET A 72 -2.29 -4.24 0.27
CA MET A 72 -3.64 -3.96 0.80
C MET A 72 -4.22 -5.12 1.62
N ARG A 73 -3.95 -6.38 1.24
CA ARG A 73 -4.35 -7.55 2.04
C ARG A 73 -3.62 -7.60 3.38
N ASN A 74 -2.33 -7.27 3.38
CA ASN A 74 -1.50 -7.25 4.58
C ASN A 74 -1.69 -5.99 5.43
N ALA A 75 -2.34 -4.94 4.93
CA ALA A 75 -2.55 -3.69 5.66
C ALA A 75 -3.22 -3.86 7.04
N LYS A 76 -4.04 -4.91 7.21
CA LYS A 76 -4.66 -5.22 8.51
C LYS A 76 -3.64 -5.59 9.59
N THR A 77 -2.49 -6.16 9.24
CA THR A 77 -1.44 -6.53 10.21
C THR A 77 -0.69 -5.30 10.70
N LEU A 78 -0.49 -4.30 9.83
CA LEU A 78 0.17 -3.04 10.14
C LEU A 78 -0.60 -2.21 11.19
N ARG A 79 -1.93 -2.35 11.24
CA ARG A 79 -2.79 -1.68 12.22
C ARG A 79 -2.64 -2.25 13.64
N LYS A 80 -2.07 -3.45 13.79
CA LYS A 80 -1.91 -4.14 15.08
C LYS A 80 -0.52 -3.91 15.70
N GLN A 81 0.34 -3.14 15.04
CA GLN A 81 1.68 -2.83 15.55
C GLN A 81 1.63 -1.75 16.63
N LYS A 82 2.72 -1.62 17.41
CA LYS A 82 2.87 -0.60 18.46
C LYS A 82 2.60 0.82 17.94
N ASP A 83 3.12 1.12 16.75
CA ASP A 83 2.83 2.34 16.00
C ASP A 83 1.93 1.97 14.80
N PRO A 84 0.60 2.12 14.91
CA PRO A 84 -0.32 1.62 13.91
C PRO A 84 -0.24 2.41 12.60
N ILE A 85 0.02 1.71 11.50
CA ILE A 85 0.06 2.30 10.16
C ILE A 85 -1.23 1.96 9.42
N TYR A 86 -1.87 3.00 8.88
CA TYR A 86 -3.09 2.86 8.07
C TYR A 86 -2.75 2.97 6.59
N VAL A 87 -3.08 1.93 5.84
CA VAL A 87 -2.99 1.90 4.37
C VAL A 87 -4.41 1.73 3.82
N ASN A 88 -4.81 2.65 2.94
CA ASN A 88 -6.14 2.69 2.32
C ASN A 88 -6.00 2.93 0.81
N ASP A 89 -7.00 2.54 0.04
CA ASP A 89 -7.07 2.86 -1.39
C ASP A 89 -7.30 4.37 -1.58
N HIS A 90 -6.56 4.97 -2.52
CA HIS A 90 -6.85 6.32 -2.96
C HIS A 90 -8.05 6.31 -3.91
N LEU A 91 -9.21 6.69 -3.39
CA LEU A 91 -10.44 6.79 -4.16
C LEU A 91 -10.55 8.15 -4.86
N THR A 92 -11.28 8.19 -5.98
CA THR A 92 -11.77 9.45 -6.56
C THR A 92 -12.76 10.11 -5.61
N LYS A 93 -13.00 11.42 -5.75
CA LYS A 93 -13.96 12.15 -4.90
C LYS A 93 -15.35 11.50 -4.90
N LEU A 94 -15.83 11.10 -6.07
CA LEU A 94 -17.10 10.40 -6.23
C LEU A 94 -17.09 9.07 -5.49
N ASN A 95 -16.08 8.22 -5.68
CA ASN A 95 -16.02 6.91 -5.00
C ASN A 95 -15.85 7.06 -3.49
N ALA A 96 -15.12 8.07 -3.02
CA ALA A 96 -15.03 8.37 -1.60
C ALA A 96 -16.40 8.77 -1.03
N HIS A 97 -17.18 9.56 -1.77
CA HIS A 97 -18.54 9.93 -1.39
C HIS A 97 -19.47 8.72 -1.37
N ILE A 98 -19.48 7.91 -2.44
CA ILE A 98 -20.25 6.65 -2.52
C ILE A 98 -19.93 5.75 -1.34
N PHE A 99 -18.65 5.52 -1.07
CA PHE A 99 -18.19 4.66 0.02
C PHE A 99 -18.68 5.17 1.38
N ALA A 100 -18.65 6.47 1.60
CA ALA A 100 -19.17 7.08 2.83
C ALA A 100 -20.69 6.93 2.93
N CYS A 101 -21.44 7.10 1.83
CA CYS A 101 -22.89 6.94 1.80
C CYS A 101 -23.31 5.50 2.12
N VAL A 102 -22.72 4.50 1.46
CA VAL A 102 -23.04 3.08 1.71
C VAL A 102 -22.81 2.73 3.17
N ARG A 103 -21.71 3.20 3.77
CA ARG A 103 -21.38 2.91 5.16
C ARG A 103 -22.30 3.62 6.17
N LYS A 104 -22.78 4.82 5.86
CA LYS A 104 -23.55 5.65 6.82
C LYS A 104 -25.05 5.52 6.69
N LYS A 105 -25.55 5.28 5.47
CA LYS A 105 -26.97 5.43 5.14
C LYS A 105 -27.70 4.09 4.93
N GLN A 106 -26.97 2.99 4.82
CA GLN A 106 -27.56 1.65 4.63
C GLN A 106 -27.17 0.71 5.76
N THR A 107 -27.17 1.20 7.00
CA THR A 107 -26.76 0.39 8.17
C THR A 107 -27.71 -0.77 8.46
N ASP A 108 -28.93 -0.70 7.95
CA ASP A 108 -29.96 -1.74 7.99
C ASP A 108 -29.69 -2.89 7.00
N ILE A 109 -29.07 -2.58 5.86
CA ILE A 109 -28.80 -3.55 4.79
C ILE A 109 -27.34 -4.02 4.82
N VAL A 110 -26.41 -3.16 5.21
CA VAL A 110 -24.96 -3.34 5.03
C VAL A 110 -24.29 -3.67 6.36
N THR A 111 -23.66 -4.85 6.42
CA THR A 111 -22.88 -5.30 7.58
C THR A 111 -21.43 -4.87 7.51
N SER A 112 -20.83 -4.84 6.32
CA SER A 112 -19.45 -4.39 6.15
C SER A 112 -19.19 -3.79 4.77
N THR A 113 -18.22 -2.89 4.69
CA THR A 113 -17.84 -2.20 3.44
C THR A 113 -16.33 -2.19 3.28
N TRP A 114 -15.84 -2.44 2.07
CA TRP A 114 -14.42 -2.33 1.75
C TRP A 114 -14.19 -1.87 0.31
N THR A 115 -12.94 -1.54 0.01
CA THR A 115 -12.52 -1.14 -1.32
C THR A 115 -11.47 -2.08 -1.87
N ARG A 116 -11.48 -2.26 -3.19
CA ARG A 116 -10.46 -3.03 -3.90
C ARG A 116 -10.28 -2.44 -5.29
N ASP A 117 -9.08 -1.91 -5.55
CA ASP A 117 -8.70 -1.31 -6.82
C ASP A 117 -9.67 -0.19 -7.24
N GLY A 118 -10.01 0.69 -6.30
CA GLY A 118 -10.91 1.82 -6.55
C GLY A 118 -12.39 1.46 -6.68
N ASN A 119 -12.73 0.16 -6.71
CA ASN A 119 -14.11 -0.31 -6.65
C ASN A 119 -14.56 -0.45 -5.20
N ILE A 120 -15.86 -0.27 -4.98
CA ILE A 120 -16.49 -0.35 -3.66
C ILE A 120 -17.30 -1.64 -3.59
N PHE A 121 -17.14 -2.34 -2.47
CA PHE A 121 -17.84 -3.57 -2.18
C PHE A 121 -18.48 -3.45 -0.81
N TYR A 122 -19.59 -4.15 -0.63
CA TYR A 122 -20.23 -4.29 0.66
C TYR A 122 -20.74 -5.72 0.84
N ARG A 123 -20.90 -6.11 2.10
CA ARG A 123 -21.59 -7.32 2.50
C ARG A 123 -22.93 -6.93 3.09
N ASP A 124 -23.98 -7.62 2.69
CA ASP A 124 -25.31 -7.40 3.25
C ASP A 124 -25.53 -8.17 4.56
N VAL A 125 -26.73 -8.03 5.14
CA VAL A 125 -27.18 -8.79 6.33
C VAL A 125 -27.37 -10.29 6.07
N ASN A 126 -27.49 -10.69 4.81
CA ASN A 126 -27.59 -12.09 4.38
C ASN A 126 -26.22 -12.69 4.04
N GLU A 127 -25.14 -12.01 4.43
CA GLU A 127 -23.74 -12.39 4.18
C GLU A 127 -23.34 -12.46 2.69
N MET A 128 -24.12 -11.85 1.80
CA MET A 128 -23.80 -11.80 0.37
C MET A 128 -22.91 -10.59 0.05
N ASP A 129 -21.88 -10.84 -0.77
CA ASP A 129 -20.94 -9.81 -1.21
C ASP A 129 -21.42 -9.15 -2.50
N HIS A 130 -21.59 -7.83 -2.47
CA HIS A 130 -22.05 -7.01 -3.58
C HIS A 130 -20.99 -6.03 -4.03
N LYS A 131 -20.96 -5.73 -5.33
CA LYS A 131 -20.17 -4.62 -5.89
C LYS A 131 -21.10 -3.45 -6.14
N VAL A 132 -20.72 -2.26 -5.66
CA VAL A 132 -21.47 -1.04 -5.97
C VAL A 132 -21.25 -0.67 -7.44
N SER A 133 -22.32 -0.64 -8.22
CA SER A 133 -22.31 -0.10 -9.58
C SER A 133 -22.47 1.42 -9.53
N GLN A 134 -21.60 2.16 -10.22
CA GLN A 134 -21.69 3.62 -10.28
C GLN A 134 -22.97 4.08 -10.99
N ASP A 135 -23.41 3.33 -12.01
CA ASP A 135 -24.60 3.67 -12.82
C ASP A 135 -25.89 3.59 -12.00
N GLN A 136 -25.89 2.75 -10.96
CA GLN A 136 -27.03 2.60 -10.06
C GLN A 136 -26.99 3.61 -8.91
N PHE A 137 -25.86 4.29 -8.70
CA PHE A 137 -25.66 5.11 -7.51
C PHE A 137 -26.51 6.39 -7.48
N GLN A 138 -26.87 6.97 -8.64
CA GLN A 138 -27.76 8.14 -8.66
C GLN A 138 -29.15 7.81 -8.07
N TYR A 139 -29.73 6.66 -8.42
CA TYR A 139 -30.95 6.17 -7.80
C TYR A 139 -30.83 5.99 -6.28
N TRP A 140 -29.61 5.72 -5.80
CA TRP A 140 -29.36 5.54 -4.37
C TRP A 140 -29.29 6.87 -3.62
N LEU A 141 -28.99 7.98 -4.29
CA LEU A 141 -28.93 9.31 -3.67
C LEU A 141 -30.29 10.00 -3.56
N GLU A 142 -31.21 9.71 -4.49
CA GLU A 142 -32.54 10.35 -4.62
C GLU A 142 -33.63 9.77 -3.70
N LEU A 143 -33.33 8.74 -2.91
CA LEU A 143 -34.29 8.24 -1.92
C LEU A 143 -34.53 9.29 -0.80
N PRO A 144 -35.79 9.49 -0.35
CA PRO A 144 -36.09 10.42 0.72
C PRO A 144 -35.46 9.89 2.01
N TRP A 145 -34.37 10.53 2.44
CA TRP A 145 -33.67 10.11 3.65
C TRP A 145 -34.49 10.53 4.88
N PRO A 146 -34.70 9.64 5.87
CA PRO A 146 -35.20 10.09 7.17
C PRO A 146 -34.19 11.05 7.76
N SER A 147 -34.65 12.26 8.09
CA SER A 147 -33.88 13.21 8.89
C SER A 147 -33.76 12.68 10.30
N THR A 148 -32.60 12.15 10.67
CA THR A 148 -32.22 11.89 12.05
C THR A 148 -30.82 12.39 12.34
#